data_AF-U1P9Q3-F1
#
_entry.id   AF-U1P9Q3-F1
#
_cell.length_a   1.000
_cell.length_b   1.000
_cell.length_c   1.000
_cell.angle_alpha   90.00
_cell.angle_beta   90.00
_cell.angle_gamma   90.00
#
_symmetry.space_group_name_H-M   'P 1'
#
loop_
_entity.id
_entity.type
_entity.pdbx_description
1 polymer ?
#
loop_
_entity_poly.entity_id
_entity_poly.type
_entity_poly.pdbx_seq_one_letter_code
_entity_poly.pdbx_strand_id
1 'polypeptide(L)'
;MTTSDSLTRLSPQEIESTISSVKKMLVVGAVFAGVGFLLIGMALFLELTQFHPMIETFFIEHTTHSLAGGGPDRAAETALNSQLTAIHQFPSTLLWLKLGGIGHILLGIFMTLAAIVRVLSLVPHRLSYEMEWTQSTSSDVTTGDH
;
A
#
# COMPACT_ATOMS: atom_id res chain seq x y z
N MET A 1 -5.08 -2.89 -46.52
CA MET A 1 -6.43 -2.84 -45.91
C MET A 1 -6.24 -2.31 -44.49
N THR A 2 -6.30 -0.99 -44.33
CA THR A 2 -5.99 -0.29 -43.08
C THR A 2 -7.29 -0.17 -42.27
N THR A 3 -7.39 -0.93 -41.18
CA THR A 3 -8.42 -0.77 -40.16
C THR A 3 -8.29 0.60 -39.52
N SER A 4 -9.11 1.55 -39.97
CA SER A 4 -9.40 2.77 -39.23
C SER A 4 -10.12 2.35 -37.95
N ASP A 5 -9.37 2.24 -36.87
CA ASP A 5 -9.88 2.08 -35.50
C ASP A 5 -10.75 3.29 -35.19
N SER A 6 -12.07 3.13 -35.35
CA SER A 6 -13.04 4.19 -35.10
C SER A 6 -13.11 4.39 -33.59
N LEU A 7 -12.32 5.33 -33.08
CA LEU A 7 -12.39 5.83 -31.71
C LEU A 7 -13.81 6.38 -31.48
N THR A 8 -14.71 5.49 -31.05
CA THR A 8 -16.09 5.82 -30.76
C THR A 8 -16.10 6.65 -29.49
N ARG A 9 -16.60 7.88 -29.60
CA ARG A 9 -16.70 8.80 -28.47
C ARG A 9 -17.71 8.24 -27.47
N LEU A 10 -17.23 7.82 -26.29
CA LEU A 10 -18.08 7.39 -25.18
C LEU A 10 -19.03 8.52 -24.79
N SER A 11 -20.28 8.18 -24.47
CA SER A 11 -21.25 9.16 -24.01
C SER A 11 -20.83 9.75 -22.65
N PRO A 12 -21.19 11.00 -22.33
CA PRO A 12 -20.87 11.61 -21.05
C PRO A 12 -21.34 10.79 -19.84
N GLN A 13 -22.50 10.13 -19.96
CA GLN A 13 -23.05 9.28 -18.89
C GLN A 13 -22.18 8.03 -18.61
N GLU A 14 -21.64 7.41 -19.66
CA GLU A 14 -20.76 6.24 -19.52
C GLU A 14 -19.44 6.63 -18.84
N ILE A 15 -18.89 7.80 -19.19
CA ILE A 15 -17.67 8.33 -18.57
C ILE A 15 -17.90 8.62 -17.08
N GLU A 16 -19.00 9.29 -16.73
CA GLU A 16 -19.33 9.62 -15.35
C GLU A 16 -19.56 8.38 -14.48
N SER A 17 -20.26 7.37 -15.02
CA SER A 17 -20.49 6.10 -14.33
C SER A 17 -19.19 5.34 -14.04
N THR A 18 -18.25 5.37 -14.99
CA THR A 18 -16.92 4.74 -14.85
C THR A 18 -16.09 5.44 -13.79
N ILE A 19 -16.04 6.78 -13.80
CA ILE A 19 -15.32 7.57 -12.78
C ILE A 19 -15.90 7.34 -11.39
N SER A 20 -17.23 7.28 -11.27
CA SER A 20 -17.92 7.00 -10.01
C SER A 20 -17.59 5.62 -9.46
N SER A 21 -17.54 4.60 -10.32
CA SER A 21 -17.13 3.24 -9.98
C SER A 21 -15.67 3.19 -9.51
N VAL A 22 -14.75 3.80 -10.27
CA VAL A 22 -13.32 3.89 -9.94
C VAL A 22 -13.11 4.59 -8.59
N LYS A 23 -13.84 5.68 -8.33
CA LYS A 23 -13.78 6.39 -7.05
C LYS A 23 -14.20 5.50 -5.87
N LYS A 24 -15.30 4.75 -6.00
CA LYS A 24 -15.74 3.81 -4.96
C LYS A 24 -14.70 2.72 -4.71
N MET A 25 -14.17 2.12 -5.77
CA MET A 25 -13.11 1.10 -5.67
C MET A 25 -11.86 1.66 -4.97
N LEU A 26 -11.46 2.90 -5.28
CA LEU A 26 -10.32 3.55 -4.66
C LEU A 26 -10.52 3.78 -3.15
N VAL A 27 -11.72 4.21 -2.73
CA VAL A 27 -12.04 4.40 -1.31
C VAL A 27 -11.99 3.06 -0.56
N VAL A 28 -12.59 2.01 -1.11
CA VAL A 28 -12.52 0.67 -0.50
C VAL A 28 -11.07 0.20 -0.42
N GLY A 29 -10.30 0.33 -1.50
CA GLY A 29 -8.88 0.00 -1.52
C GLY A 29 -8.07 0.76 -0.48
N ALA A 30 -8.35 2.05 -0.27
CA ALA A 30 -7.68 2.87 0.72
C ALA A 30 -7.97 2.41 2.16
N VAL A 31 -9.21 2.00 2.45
CA VAL A 31 -9.57 1.42 3.75
C VAL A 31 -8.80 0.13 4.00
N PHE A 32 -8.77 -0.79 3.02
CA PHE A 32 -8.02 -2.04 3.14
C PHE A 32 -6.52 -1.80 3.31
N ALA A 33 -5.94 -0.87 2.54
CA ALA A 33 -4.53 -0.51 2.65
C ALA A 33 -4.20 0.08 4.02
N GLY A 34 -5.07 0.95 4.56
CA GLY A 34 -4.91 1.53 5.90
C GLY A 34 -4.99 0.49 7.01
N VAL A 35 -5.99 -0.40 6.97
CA VAL A 35 -6.14 -1.49 7.95
C VAL A 35 -4.95 -2.44 7.87
N GLY A 36 -4.56 -2.88 6.67
CA GLY A 36 -3.41 -3.76 6.47
C GLY A 36 -2.12 -3.13 6.99
N PHE A 37 -1.90 -1.85 6.70
CA PHE A 37 -0.74 -1.11 7.20
C PHE A 37 -0.71 -1.02 8.72
N LEU A 38 -1.86 -0.75 9.36
CA LEU A 38 -1.97 -0.69 10.81
C LEU A 38 -1.69 -2.04 11.47
N LEU A 39 -2.21 -3.13 10.92
CA LEU A 39 -1.98 -4.49 11.43
C LEU A 39 -0.51 -4.89 11.33
N ILE A 40 0.13 -4.62 10.19
CA ILE A 40 1.56 -4.85 9.98
C ILE A 40 2.38 -4.03 10.97
N GLY A 41 2.09 -2.72 11.10
CA GLY A 41 2.80 -1.84 12.04
C GLY A 41 2.66 -2.29 13.50
N MET A 42 1.47 -2.71 13.91
CA MET A 42 1.21 -3.19 15.27
C MET A 42 1.94 -4.51 15.57
N ALA A 43 1.91 -5.46 14.63
CA ALA A 43 2.63 -6.73 14.78
C ALA A 43 4.12 -6.50 15.00
N LEU A 44 4.74 -5.64 14.18
CA LEU A 44 6.17 -5.32 14.29
C LEU A 44 6.51 -4.56 15.57
N PHE A 45 5.63 -3.67 16.03
CA PHE A 45 5.84 -2.93 17.27
C PHE A 45 5.86 -3.85 18.50
N LEU A 46 4.92 -4.79 18.59
CA LEU A 46 4.88 -5.78 19.67
C LEU A 46 6.11 -6.69 19.63
N GLU A 47 6.52 -7.14 18.45
CA GLU A 47 7.68 -8.00 18.27
C GLU A 47 8.99 -7.31 18.68
N LEU A 48 9.19 -6.05 18.27
CA LEU A 48 10.42 -5.31 18.57
C LEU A 48 10.53 -4.99 20.07
N THR A 49 9.41 -4.65 20.72
CA THR A 49 9.39 -4.29 22.15
C THR A 49 9.57 -5.49 23.07
N GLN A 50 9.24 -6.70 22.63
CA GLN A 50 9.40 -7.94 23.40
C GLN A 50 10.78 -8.61 23.20
N PHE A 51 11.42 -8.40 22.05
CA PHE A 51 12.68 -9.07 21.73
C PHE A 51 13.89 -8.55 22.50
N HIS A 52 14.04 -7.23 22.56
CA HIS A 52 15.18 -6.61 23.24
C HIS A 52 15.32 -7.05 24.72
N PRO A 53 14.23 -7.05 25.52
CA PRO A 53 14.31 -7.55 26.89
C PRO A 53 14.58 -9.06 26.94
N MET A 54 14.09 -9.87 25.99
CA MET A 54 14.39 -11.32 25.98
C MET A 54 15.88 -11.63 25.83
N ILE A 55 16.60 -10.90 24.97
CA ILE A 55 18.06 -11.07 24.82
C ILE A 55 18.79 -10.63 26.10
N GLU A 56 18.40 -9.48 26.65
CA GLU A 56 19.01 -8.92 27.85
C GLU A 56 18.82 -9.86 29.05
N THR A 57 17.59 -10.33 29.28
CA THR A 57 17.27 -11.30 30.33
C THR A 57 18.06 -12.60 30.16
N PHE A 58 18.20 -13.12 28.94
CA PHE A 58 18.99 -14.34 28.69
C PHE A 58 20.45 -14.18 29.14
N PHE A 59 21.09 -13.05 28.82
CA PHE A 59 22.47 -12.82 29.22
C PHE A 59 22.65 -12.56 30.72
N ILE A 60 21.62 -12.03 31.39
CA ILE A 60 21.62 -11.82 32.85
C ILE A 60 21.42 -13.16 33.59
N GLU A 61 20.47 -13.99 33.13
CA GLU A 61 20.08 -15.23 33.80
C GLU A 61 20.99 -16.41 33.48
N HIS A 62 21.58 -16.44 32.28
CA HIS A 62 22.34 -17.58 31.75
C HIS A 62 23.79 -17.22 31.40
N THR A 63 24.51 -16.62 32.36
CA THR A 63 25.88 -16.09 32.19
C THR A 63 26.94 -17.12 31.75
N THR A 64 26.73 -18.41 32.03
CA THR A 64 27.64 -19.51 31.67
C THR A 64 27.36 -20.10 30.29
N HIS A 65 26.37 -19.55 29.58
CA HIS A 65 25.74 -20.15 28.42
C HIS A 65 25.64 -19.14 27.27
N SER A 66 26.08 -19.54 26.09
CA SER A 66 26.02 -18.73 24.87
C SER A 66 24.72 -18.98 24.09
N LEU A 67 24.30 -17.99 23.30
CA LEU A 67 23.23 -18.06 22.31
C LEU A 67 23.47 -19.12 21.23
N ALA A 68 24.73 -19.47 20.97
CA ALA A 68 25.12 -20.49 20.00
C ALA A 68 25.07 -21.93 20.58
N GLY A 69 24.57 -22.11 21.80
CA GLY A 69 24.50 -23.44 22.42
C GLY A 69 25.78 -23.90 23.13
N GLY A 70 26.79 -23.02 23.30
CA GLY A 70 27.97 -23.30 24.13
C GLY A 70 27.74 -23.10 25.63
N GLY A 71 28.31 -23.97 26.48
CA GLY A 71 28.22 -23.91 27.95
C GLY A 71 28.18 -25.31 28.58
N PRO A 72 27.96 -25.42 29.90
CA PRO A 72 27.71 -26.70 30.60
C PRO A 72 26.56 -27.52 29.98
N ASP A 73 26.43 -28.79 30.37
CA ASP A 73 25.41 -29.68 29.79
C ASP A 73 23.98 -29.14 30.01
N ARG A 74 23.19 -29.11 28.92
CA ARG A 74 21.89 -28.41 28.83
C ARG A 74 20.70 -29.37 28.80
N ALA A 75 20.95 -30.68 28.79
CA ALA A 75 19.92 -31.70 28.53
C ALA A 75 18.75 -31.68 29.54
N ALA A 76 18.97 -31.15 30.75
CA ALA A 76 17.94 -31.05 31.80
C ALA A 76 17.39 -29.62 31.98
N GLU A 77 17.88 -28.62 31.25
CA GLU A 77 17.56 -27.20 31.49
C GLU A 77 16.38 -26.73 30.62
N THR A 78 15.16 -27.09 31.02
CA THR A 78 13.93 -26.77 30.27
C THR A 78 13.70 -25.27 30.09
N ALA A 79 13.97 -24.46 31.13
CA ALA A 79 13.79 -23.01 31.08
C ALA A 79 14.76 -22.34 30.08
N LEU A 80 16.04 -22.72 30.14
CA LEU A 80 17.07 -22.24 29.22
C LEU A 80 16.74 -22.61 27.77
N ASN A 81 16.34 -23.86 27.52
CA ASN A 81 16.03 -24.33 26.17
C ASN A 81 14.79 -23.63 25.60
N SER A 82 13.80 -23.32 26.45
CA SER A 82 12.61 -22.55 26.06
C SER A 82 12.97 -21.10 25.69
N GLN A 83 13.80 -20.42 26.49
CA GLN A 83 14.26 -19.07 26.18
C GLN A 83 15.10 -19.03 24.90
N LEU A 84 16.01 -20.00 24.73
CA LEU A 84 16.87 -20.09 23.54
C LEU A 84 16.05 -20.34 22.26
N THR A 85 15.01 -21.18 22.36
CA THR A 85 14.06 -21.41 21.26
C THR A 85 13.33 -20.13 20.88
N ALA A 86 12.81 -19.38 21.86
CA ALA A 86 12.12 -18.11 21.60
C ALA A 86 13.05 -17.08 20.93
N ILE A 87 14.31 -16.99 21.38
CA ILE A 87 15.32 -16.11 20.76
C ILE A 87 15.63 -16.56 19.32
N HIS A 88 15.75 -17.86 19.08
CA HIS A 88 16.04 -18.42 17.76
C HIS A 88 14.85 -18.36 16.78
N GLN A 89 13.64 -18.08 17.24
CA GLN A 89 12.51 -17.77 16.36
C GLN A 89 12.58 -16.34 15.79
N PHE A 90 13.33 -15.43 16.43
CA PHE A 90 13.43 -14.03 16.02
C PHE A 90 14.02 -13.76 14.61
N PRO A 91 14.95 -14.55 14.04
CA PRO A 91 15.33 -14.40 12.64
C PRO A 91 14.15 -14.46 11.66
N SER A 92 13.08 -15.21 11.98
CA SER A 92 11.86 -15.25 11.17
C SER A 92 11.03 -13.96 11.31
N THR A 93 11.08 -13.28 12.46
CA THR A 93 10.41 -11.99 12.70
C THR A 93 11.14 -10.83 12.02
N LEU A 94 12.46 -10.92 11.83
CA LEU A 94 13.20 -10.00 10.96
C LEU A 94 12.74 -10.08 9.50
N LEU A 95 12.31 -11.26 9.03
CA LEU A 95 11.68 -11.39 7.72
C LEU A 95 10.32 -10.71 7.67
N TRP A 96 9.54 -10.74 8.77
CA TRP A 96 8.32 -9.95 8.92
C TRP A 96 8.60 -8.45 8.92
N LEU A 97 9.66 -7.99 9.58
CA LEU A 97 10.08 -6.59 9.55
C LEU A 97 10.40 -6.14 8.12
N LYS A 98 11.09 -7.01 7.36
CA LYS A 98 11.36 -6.79 5.93
C LYS A 98 10.06 -6.79 5.10
N LEU A 99 9.11 -7.65 5.44
CA LEU A 99 7.77 -7.68 4.83
C LEU A 99 6.97 -6.41 5.16
N GLY A 100 7.14 -5.82 6.34
CA GLY A 100 6.54 -4.53 6.69
C GLY A 100 7.16 -3.35 5.92
N GLY A 101 8.46 -3.43 5.61
CA GLY A 101 9.10 -2.53 4.66
C GLY A 101 8.47 -2.62 3.26
N ILE A 102 8.19 -3.83 2.79
CA ILE A 102 7.46 -4.05 1.52
C ILE A 102 6.03 -3.49 1.59
N GLY A 103 5.36 -3.61 2.75
CA GLY A 103 4.06 -2.98 3.01
C GLY A 103 4.06 -1.47 2.79
N HIS A 104 5.12 -0.76 3.24
CA HIS A 104 5.27 0.67 2.98
C HIS A 104 5.43 0.99 1.49
N ILE A 105 6.20 0.19 0.77
CA ILE A 105 6.39 0.36 -0.68
C ILE A 105 5.06 0.17 -1.42
N LEU A 106 4.32 -0.88 -1.09
CA LEU A 106 2.99 -1.15 -1.66
C LEU A 106 2.01 -0.01 -1.40
N LEU A 107 1.99 0.53 -0.17
CA LEU A 107 1.16 1.69 0.18
C LEU A 107 1.55 2.94 -0.63
N GLY A 108 2.84 3.20 -0.80
CA GLY A 108 3.34 4.31 -1.62
C GLY A 108 2.95 4.19 -3.09
N ILE A 109 3.04 2.98 -3.65
CA ILE A 109 2.59 2.69 -5.03
C ILE A 109 1.08 2.94 -5.15
N PHE A 110 0.27 2.43 -4.21
CA PHE A 110 -1.17 2.65 -4.19
C PHE A 110 -1.53 4.15 -4.18
N MET A 111 -0.87 4.94 -3.31
CA MET A 111 -1.09 6.40 -3.25
C MET A 111 -0.67 7.10 -4.54
N THR A 112 0.42 6.67 -5.17
CA THR A 112 0.87 7.23 -6.45
C THR A 112 -0.14 6.94 -7.56
N LEU A 113 -0.63 5.70 -7.64
CA LEU A 113 -1.67 5.32 -8.60
C LEU A 113 -2.98 6.10 -8.37
N ALA A 114 -3.38 6.28 -7.11
CA ALA A 114 -4.53 7.10 -6.74
C ALA A 114 -4.40 8.56 -7.21
N ALA A 115 -3.21 9.14 -7.05
CA ALA A 115 -2.91 10.49 -7.51
C ALA A 115 -2.99 10.60 -9.05
N ILE A 116 -2.46 9.62 -9.78
CA ILE A 116 -2.53 9.59 -11.25
C ILE A 116 -3.99 9.52 -11.71
N VAL A 117 -4.79 8.61 -11.13
CA VAL A 117 -6.22 8.47 -11.46
C VAL A 117 -6.97 9.78 -11.20
N ARG A 118 -6.66 10.47 -10.09
CA ARG A 118 -7.24 11.78 -9.75
C ARG A 118 -6.94 12.83 -10.85
N VAL A 119 -5.71 12.89 -11.33
CA VAL A 119 -5.30 13.84 -12.38
C VAL A 119 -5.97 13.53 -13.71
N LEU A 120 -5.99 12.27 -14.13
CA LEU A 120 -6.64 11.84 -15.38
C LEU A 120 -8.14 12.14 -15.38
N SER A 121 -8.80 12.03 -14.22
CA SER A 121 -10.23 12.32 -14.09
C SER A 121 -10.59 13.80 -14.29
N LEU A 122 -9.63 14.73 -14.21
CA LEU A 122 -9.88 16.17 -14.40
C LEU A 122 -9.77 16.61 -15.86
N VAL A 123 -9.15 15.82 -16.73
CA VAL A 123 -8.95 16.14 -18.16
C VAL A 123 -10.25 16.31 -18.95
N PRO A 124 -11.30 15.48 -18.79
CA PRO A 124 -12.54 15.61 -19.56
C PRO A 124 -13.24 16.96 -19.37
N HIS A 125 -13.18 17.53 -18.16
CA HIS A 125 -13.80 18.81 -17.84
C HIS A 125 -13.14 20.00 -18.55
N ARG A 126 -11.85 19.89 -18.88
CA ARG A 126 -11.14 20.94 -19.62
C ARG A 126 -11.53 20.93 -21.10
N LEU A 127 -11.67 19.74 -21.67
CA LEU A 127 -12.09 19.57 -23.06
C LEU A 127 -13.55 19.95 -23.29
N SER A 128 -14.45 19.69 -22.32
CA SER A 128 -15.86 20.11 -22.44
C SER A 128 -16.01 21.63 -22.50
N TYR A 129 -15.23 22.38 -21.72
CA TYR A 129 -15.24 23.85 -21.73
C TYR A 129 -14.79 24.43 -23.08
N GLU A 130 -13.78 23.84 -23.70
CA GLU A 130 -13.26 24.30 -24.99
C GLU A 130 -14.22 24.00 -26.16
N MET A 131 -14.97 22.88 -26.09
CA MET A 131 -15.99 22.54 -27.10
C MET A 131 -17.23 23.44 -27.02
N GLU A 132 -17.68 23.81 -25.82
CA GLU A 132 -18.84 24.70 -25.65
C GLU A 132 -18.53 26.16 -26.07
N TRP A 133 -17.30 26.61 -25.84
CA TRP A 133 -16.83 27.93 -26.27
C TRP A 133 -16.67 28.06 -27.79
N THR A 134 -16.15 27.02 -28.46
CA THR A 134 -16.03 27.00 -29.93
C THR A 134 -17.40 26.90 -30.63
N GLN A 135 -18.36 26.19 -30.03
CA GLN A 135 -19.71 26.08 -30.58
C GLN A 135 -20.53 27.39 -30.43
N SER A 136 -20.41 28.09 -29.31
CA SER A 136 -21.09 29.39 -29.11
C SER A 136 -20.53 30.50 -30.01
N THR A 137 -19.21 30.54 -30.20
CA THR A 137 -18.56 31.54 -31.08
C THR A 137 -18.91 31.32 -32.56
N SER A 138 -19.08 30.07 -33.00
CA SER A 138 -19.47 29.77 -34.38
C SER A 138 -20.96 30.03 -34.66
N SER A 139 -21.85 29.84 -33.69
CA SER A 139 -23.27 30.21 -33.84
C SER A 139 -23.51 31.72 -33.96
N ASP A 140 -22.67 32.53 -33.31
CA ASP A 140 -22.81 33.99 -33.31
C ASP A 140 -22.37 34.61 -34.66
N VAL A 141 -21.30 34.06 -35.26
CA VAL A 141 -20.82 34.48 -36.60
C VAL A 141 -21.84 34.21 -37.71
N THR A 142 -22.70 33.19 -37.55
CA THR A 142 -23.66 32.81 -38.60
C THR A 142 -24.99 33.60 -38.51
N THR A 143 -25.22 34.35 -37.42
CA THR A 143 -26.47 35.09 -37.18
C THR A 143 -26.33 36.59 -37.46
N GLY A 144 -25.11 37.09 -37.73
CA GLY A 144 -24.82 38.51 -37.97
C GLY A 144 -24.96 38.99 -39.43
N ASP A 145 -25.21 38.09 -40.38
CA ASP A 145 -25.39 38.42 -41.81
C ASP A 145 -26.85 38.24 -42.25
N HIS A 146 -27.78 39.03 -41.69
CA HIS A 146 -29.10 39.27 -42.28
C HIS A 146 -29.60 40.69 -41.97
#